data_AF-A0A813FY85-F1
#
_entry.id   AF-A0A813FY85-F1
#
_cell.length_a   1.000
_cell.length_b   1.000
_cell.length_c   1.000
_cell.angle_alpha   90.00
_cell.angle_beta   90.00
_cell.angle_gamma   90.00
#
_symmetry.space_group_name_H-M   'P 1'
#
loop_
_entity.id
_entity.type
_entity.pdbx_description
1 polymer ?
#
loop_
_entity_poly.entity_id
_entity_poly.type
_entity_poly.pdbx_seq_one_letter_code
_entity_poly.pdbx_strand_id
1 'polypeptide(L)'
;MAVEVQPTPAPPPPPPDGRGRDANRRGCRFGQSSQVRNLSGFGCPCCDMGSKDRGYDAEGKSASFSSTAKMALVTRELTGLSYVDTHCHLGEVLQEVFKRNVAPSLEKDPDQLTDEESRHWRTIGWLEDQVGDEAQLSSNPTWEKRWIHLQLEQCLAAQELGYTQNTWDRHQWLLPRNTSWKELPAGVRQNLRVLSESEASWDKWQAGGRTLTSAASCELRRWSALSEVQQKAASALGFTETVWNCE
;
A
#
# COMPACT_ATOMS: atom_id res chain seq x y z
N MET A 1 54.88 21.51 -26.43
CA MET A 1 54.75 20.04 -26.33
C MET A 1 53.45 19.68 -27.02
N ALA A 2 53.53 19.11 -28.22
CA ALA A 2 52.35 18.70 -28.99
C ALA A 2 51.91 17.31 -28.48
N VAL A 3 50.66 17.21 -28.03
CA VAL A 3 50.09 15.94 -27.55
C VAL A 3 49.52 15.23 -28.77
N GLU A 4 50.17 14.13 -29.15
CA GLU A 4 49.73 13.25 -30.22
C GLU A 4 48.50 12.45 -29.73
N VAL A 5 47.34 12.75 -30.30
CA VAL A 5 46.08 12.07 -29.98
C VAL A 5 46.01 10.78 -30.80
N GLN A 6 46.09 9.65 -30.11
CA GLN A 6 45.95 8.34 -30.77
C GLN A 6 44.49 8.07 -31.19
N PRO A 7 44.28 7.46 -32.37
CA PRO A 7 42.94 7.15 -32.87
C PRO A 7 42.30 6.02 -32.05
N THR A 8 41.02 6.19 -31.75
CA THR A 8 40.20 5.22 -31.03
C THR A 8 39.94 3.96 -31.87
N PRO A 9 39.99 2.76 -31.27
CA PRO A 9 39.72 1.51 -31.97
C PRO A 9 38.24 1.39 -32.36
N ALA A 10 38.00 0.80 -33.53
CA ALA A 10 36.66 0.60 -34.07
C ALA A 10 35.85 -0.41 -33.22
N PRO A 11 34.52 -0.20 -33.09
CA PRO A 11 33.66 -1.11 -32.35
C PRO A 11 33.50 -2.47 -33.06
N PRO A 12 33.28 -3.56 -32.31
CA PRO A 12 33.08 -4.89 -32.87
C PRO A 12 31.73 -5.01 -33.62
N PRO A 13 31.63 -5.90 -34.62
CA PRO A 13 30.40 -6.11 -35.36
C PRO A 13 29.31 -6.79 -34.50
N PRO A 14 28.02 -6.53 -34.79
CA PRO A 14 26.91 -7.14 -34.05
C PRO A 14 26.80 -8.65 -34.33
N PRO A 15 26.24 -9.43 -33.39
CA PRO A 15 26.01 -10.86 -33.56
C PRO A 15 24.90 -11.14 -34.59
N PRO A 16 24.93 -12.32 -35.26
CA PRO A 16 23.94 -12.68 -36.27
C PRO A 16 22.58 -13.02 -35.64
N ASP A 17 21.51 -12.50 -36.25
CA ASP A 17 20.10 -12.72 -35.87
C ASP A 17 19.71 -14.20 -35.96
N GLY A 18 19.57 -14.84 -34.79
CA GLY A 18 19.04 -16.19 -34.65
C GLY A 18 17.51 -16.23 -34.78
N ARG A 19 16.99 -16.22 -36.02
CA ARG A 19 15.59 -16.63 -36.28
C ARG A 19 15.52 -18.14 -36.49
N GLY A 20 15.23 -18.88 -35.42
CA GLY A 20 14.88 -20.29 -35.45
C GLY A 20 13.43 -20.51 -35.00
N ARG A 21 12.60 -20.96 -35.93
CA ARG A 21 11.20 -21.40 -35.75
C ARG A 21 11.14 -22.62 -34.81
N ASP A 22 10.04 -22.81 -34.07
CA ASP A 22 9.10 -23.88 -34.39
C ASP A 22 7.89 -23.97 -33.44
N ALA A 23 6.78 -24.33 -34.06
CA ALA A 23 5.44 -24.44 -33.53
C ALA A 23 5.20 -25.76 -32.79
N ASN A 24 4.41 -25.72 -31.71
CA ASN A 24 3.56 -26.87 -31.34
C ASN A 24 2.35 -26.44 -30.50
N ARG A 25 1.21 -26.25 -31.18
CA ARG A 25 -0.13 -26.16 -30.59
C ARG A 25 -0.70 -27.58 -30.41
N ARG A 26 -0.94 -27.97 -29.16
CA ARG A 26 -1.87 -29.05 -28.72
C ARG A 26 -2.30 -28.67 -27.30
N GLY A 27 -3.54 -28.62 -26.85
CA GLY A 27 -4.87 -28.90 -27.38
C GLY A 27 -5.80 -28.84 -26.16
N CYS A 28 -6.85 -28.01 -26.21
CA CYS A 28 -7.83 -27.87 -25.11
C CYS A 28 -8.75 -29.09 -25.03
N ARG A 29 -8.99 -29.59 -23.81
CA ARG A 29 -10.18 -30.38 -23.45
C ARG A 29 -10.73 -29.81 -22.15
N PHE A 30 -11.80 -29.03 -22.24
CA PHE A 30 -12.65 -28.68 -21.11
C PHE A 30 -13.76 -29.72 -20.99
N GLY A 31 -13.78 -30.43 -19.86
CA GLY A 31 -14.89 -31.27 -19.43
C GLY A 31 -15.87 -30.43 -18.62
N GLN A 32 -17.12 -30.44 -19.05
CA GLN A 32 -18.27 -29.91 -18.33
C GLN A 32 -18.52 -30.77 -17.07
N SER A 33 -18.82 -30.14 -15.93
CA SER A 33 -19.63 -30.78 -14.90
C SER A 33 -20.38 -29.75 -14.07
N SER A 34 -21.69 -29.76 -14.27
CA SER A 34 -22.70 -29.03 -13.52
C SER A 34 -22.86 -29.61 -12.12
N GLN A 35 -22.86 -28.77 -11.08
CA GLN A 35 -23.65 -29.05 -9.87
C GLN A 35 -24.23 -27.77 -9.26
N VAL A 36 -25.55 -27.69 -9.36
CA VAL A 36 -26.45 -26.79 -8.64
C VAL A 36 -26.54 -27.27 -7.19
N ARG A 37 -26.30 -26.39 -6.21
CA ARG A 37 -26.83 -26.55 -4.85
C ARG A 37 -27.34 -25.22 -4.31
N ASN A 38 -28.66 -25.14 -4.26
CA ASN A 38 -29.42 -24.28 -3.36
C ASN A 38 -29.04 -24.60 -1.91
N LEU A 39 -28.59 -23.59 -1.16
CA LEU A 39 -28.72 -23.55 0.29
C LEU A 39 -29.09 -22.12 0.72
N SER A 40 -30.39 -21.92 0.82
CA SER A 40 -31.04 -20.91 1.64
C SER A 40 -30.67 -21.09 3.13
N GLY A 41 -30.28 -20.00 3.79
CA GLY A 41 -30.29 -19.91 5.26
C GLY A 41 -28.97 -19.46 5.89
N PHE A 42 -28.69 -18.15 5.87
CA PHE A 42 -27.76 -17.53 6.81
C PHE A 42 -28.39 -16.25 7.36
N GLY A 43 -28.90 -16.35 8.60
CA GLY A 43 -29.20 -15.18 9.42
C GLY A 43 -27.90 -14.53 9.90
N CYS A 44 -27.83 -13.20 9.85
CA CYS A 44 -26.74 -12.40 10.39
C CYS A 44 -26.63 -12.63 11.92
N PRO A 45 -25.46 -12.98 12.47
CA PRO A 45 -25.24 -13.08 13.93
C PRO A 45 -25.23 -11.73 14.67
N CYS A 46 -25.67 -10.66 14.01
CA CYS A 46 -25.30 -9.27 14.31
C CYS A 46 -26.38 -8.51 15.10
N CYS A 47 -27.58 -9.09 15.27
CA CYS A 47 -28.78 -8.36 15.68
C CYS A 47 -29.44 -8.85 16.98
N ASP A 48 -28.83 -9.76 17.74
CA ASP A 48 -29.37 -10.23 19.02
C ASP A 48 -28.63 -9.59 20.21
N MET A 49 -28.85 -8.29 20.40
CA MET A 49 -28.47 -7.57 21.61
C MET A 49 -29.61 -7.66 22.63
N GLY A 50 -29.82 -8.88 23.13
CA GLY A 50 -30.67 -9.13 24.29
C GLY A 50 -30.02 -8.60 25.57
N SER A 51 -30.53 -7.46 26.04
CA SER A 51 -30.25 -6.87 27.34
C SER A 51 -30.29 -7.89 28.47
N LYS A 52 -29.17 -8.04 29.18
CA LYS A 52 -29.15 -8.56 30.54
C LYS A 52 -28.47 -7.56 31.45
N ASP A 53 -29.30 -6.89 32.24
CA ASP A 53 -28.95 -6.13 33.42
C ASP A 53 -28.01 -6.93 34.34
N ARG A 54 -26.86 -6.33 34.69
CA ARG A 54 -26.11 -6.67 35.89
C ARG A 54 -25.73 -5.39 36.61
N GLY A 55 -26.33 -5.22 37.78
CA GLY A 55 -25.96 -4.19 38.75
C GLY A 55 -24.52 -4.39 39.24
N TYR A 56 -23.88 -3.26 39.54
CA TYR A 56 -22.63 -3.22 40.27
C TYR A 56 -22.81 -2.38 41.53
N ASP A 57 -22.41 -2.98 42.63
CA ASP A 57 -22.40 -2.41 43.96
C ASP A 57 -21.32 -1.33 44.08
N ALA A 58 -21.64 -0.33 44.90
CA ALA A 58 -20.74 0.72 45.32
C ALA A 58 -19.83 0.21 46.44
N GLU A 59 -18.52 0.41 46.31
CA GLU A 59 -17.68 0.82 47.45
C GLU A 59 -16.31 1.32 46.98
N GLY A 60 -15.90 2.45 47.54
CA GLY A 60 -14.83 3.28 47.04
C GLY A 60 -13.41 2.85 47.45
N LYS A 61 -12.46 3.41 46.70
CA LYS A 61 -11.10 3.72 47.18
C LYS A 61 -10.50 4.78 46.24
N SER A 62 -10.38 5.98 46.80
CA SER A 62 -9.74 7.14 46.17
C SER A 62 -8.23 6.93 46.16
N ALA A 63 -7.65 6.78 44.98
CA ALA A 63 -6.21 6.84 44.76
C ALA A 63 -5.94 7.96 43.75
N SER A 64 -5.10 8.90 44.19
CA SER A 64 -4.63 10.07 43.46
C SER A 64 -4.00 9.67 42.11
N PHE A 65 -4.69 9.97 41.01
CA PHE A 65 -4.20 9.88 39.64
C PHE A 65 -4.49 11.18 38.90
N SER A 66 -3.67 12.20 39.13
CA SER A 66 -3.86 13.54 38.53
C SER A 66 -3.35 13.65 37.07
N SER A 67 -2.79 12.58 36.49
CA SER A 67 -2.25 12.62 35.12
C SER A 67 -3.14 11.97 34.06
N THR A 68 -4.01 11.02 34.42
CA THR A 68 -4.84 10.25 33.48
C THR A 68 -6.18 10.92 33.14
N ALA A 69 -6.66 11.84 33.97
CA ALA A 69 -7.98 12.46 33.81
C ALA A 69 -8.06 13.44 32.60
N LYS A 70 -6.94 14.08 32.23
CA LYS A 70 -6.92 15.00 31.07
C LYS A 70 -7.01 14.28 29.73
N MET A 71 -6.46 13.07 29.62
CA MET A 71 -6.54 12.29 28.38
C MET A 71 -7.93 11.66 28.19
N ALA A 72 -8.60 11.26 29.28
CA ALA A 72 -9.93 10.67 29.20
C ALA A 72 -11.02 11.65 28.72
N LEU A 73 -10.86 12.95 28.97
CA LEU A 73 -11.76 13.99 28.45
C LEU A 73 -11.60 14.18 26.93
N VAL A 74 -10.36 14.13 26.42
CA VAL A 74 -10.09 14.25 24.97
C VAL A 74 -10.71 13.08 24.19
N THR A 75 -10.71 11.87 24.76
CA THR A 75 -11.30 10.70 24.07
C THR A 75 -12.83 10.77 23.97
N ARG A 76 -13.51 11.51 24.86
CA ARG A 76 -14.98 11.54 24.91
C ARG A 76 -15.60 12.54 23.93
N GLU A 77 -14.87 13.55 23.48
CA GLU A 77 -15.33 14.49 22.44
C GLU A 77 -15.16 13.97 21.00
N LEU A 78 -14.39 12.91 20.81
CA LEU A 78 -14.09 12.36 19.47
C LEU A 78 -15.13 11.35 18.95
N THR A 79 -16.16 11.03 19.73
CA THR A 79 -17.16 9.99 19.40
C THR A 79 -18.15 10.41 18.31
N GLY A 80 -18.14 11.68 17.87
CA GLY A 80 -18.94 12.18 16.76
C GLY A 80 -18.18 12.39 15.45
N LEU A 81 -16.87 12.12 15.41
CA LEU A 81 -16.07 12.29 14.20
C LEU A 81 -16.08 10.99 13.40
N SER A 82 -16.35 11.09 12.09
CA SER A 82 -16.30 9.98 11.15
C SER A 82 -14.95 9.27 11.27
N TYR A 83 -15.01 7.96 11.53
CA TYR A 83 -13.85 7.09 11.58
C TYR A 83 -13.06 7.23 10.28
N VAL A 84 -11.80 7.64 10.38
CA VAL A 84 -10.87 7.60 9.26
C VAL A 84 -10.20 6.25 9.34
N ASP A 85 -10.49 5.37 8.38
CA ASP A 85 -9.64 4.20 8.17
C ASP A 85 -8.32 4.72 7.58
N THR A 86 -7.38 5.05 8.48
CA THR A 86 -6.09 5.60 8.07
C THR A 86 -5.28 4.56 7.31
N HIS A 87 -5.57 3.27 7.46
CA HIS A 87 -4.91 2.20 6.73
C HIS A 87 -5.31 2.16 5.25
N CYS A 88 -6.60 2.31 4.94
CA CYS A 88 -7.07 2.40 3.55
C CYS A 88 -6.60 3.70 2.90
N HIS A 89 -6.75 4.84 3.59
CA HIS A 89 -6.36 6.14 3.06
C HIS A 89 -4.87 6.20 2.76
N LEU A 90 -4.02 5.96 3.76
CA LEU A 90 -2.58 6.11 3.54
C LEU A 90 -2.03 5.06 2.56
N GLY A 91 -2.58 3.85 2.53
CA GLY A 91 -2.04 2.74 1.73
C GLY A 91 -2.15 3.02 0.24
N GLU A 92 -3.30 3.54 -0.17
CA GLU A 92 -3.61 3.86 -1.56
C GLU A 92 -3.02 5.22 -1.96
N VAL A 93 -3.12 6.23 -1.08
CA VAL A 93 -2.56 7.57 -1.28
C VAL A 93 -1.04 7.53 -1.50
N LEU A 94 -0.30 6.82 -0.65
CA LEU A 94 1.16 6.73 -0.75
C LEU A 94 1.60 5.97 -2.01
N GLN A 95 0.79 5.03 -2.49
CA GLN A 95 1.13 4.26 -3.67
C GLN A 95 0.79 4.99 -4.97
N GLU A 96 -0.37 5.66 -5.06
CA GLU A 96 -0.78 6.32 -6.30
C GLU A 96 0.00 7.61 -6.57
N VAL A 97 0.27 8.40 -5.55
CA VAL A 97 0.85 9.75 -5.70
C VAL A 97 2.32 9.69 -6.05
N PHE A 98 3.05 8.81 -5.37
CA PHE A 98 4.47 8.66 -5.60
C PHE A 98 4.77 7.91 -6.90
N LYS A 99 3.87 7.06 -7.39
CA LYS A 99 4.03 6.44 -8.71
C LYS A 99 3.94 7.49 -9.82
N ARG A 100 2.93 8.36 -9.76
CA ARG A 100 2.66 9.36 -10.81
C ARG A 100 3.67 10.50 -10.85
N ASN A 101 4.11 11.00 -9.69
CA ASN A 101 5.03 12.14 -9.63
C ASN A 101 6.47 11.83 -10.06
N VAL A 102 6.90 10.57 -9.98
CA VAL A 102 8.30 10.19 -10.25
C VAL A 102 8.50 9.69 -11.68
N ALA A 103 7.51 8.98 -12.22
CA ALA A 103 7.55 8.43 -13.57
C ALA A 103 6.39 9.00 -14.40
N PRO A 104 6.58 10.11 -15.14
CA PRO A 104 5.54 10.71 -15.97
C PRO A 104 4.95 9.75 -17.02
N SER A 105 5.72 8.71 -17.39
CA SER A 105 5.26 7.66 -18.29
C SER A 105 4.10 6.83 -17.72
N LEU A 106 3.86 6.85 -16.41
CA LEU A 106 2.74 6.17 -15.78
C LEU A 106 1.38 6.85 -16.08
N GLU A 107 1.39 8.11 -16.55
CA GLU A 107 0.18 8.82 -17.00
C GLU A 107 -0.17 8.52 -18.46
N LYS A 108 0.75 7.90 -19.21
CA LYS A 108 0.53 7.52 -20.60
C LYS A 108 -0.31 6.24 -20.66
N ASP A 109 -1.17 6.15 -21.67
CA ASP A 109 -1.79 4.89 -22.01
C ASP A 109 -0.70 3.86 -22.40
N PRO A 110 -0.88 2.55 -22.15
CA PRO A 110 0.12 1.54 -22.51
C PRO A 110 0.57 1.58 -23.98
N ASP A 111 -0.32 1.98 -24.89
CA ASP A 111 -0.04 2.10 -26.32
C ASP A 111 0.81 3.35 -26.68
N GLN A 112 0.96 4.29 -25.76
CA GLN A 112 1.75 5.51 -25.90
C GLN A 112 3.15 5.40 -25.29
N LEU A 113 3.43 4.31 -24.57
CA LEU A 113 4.75 4.04 -24.03
C LEU A 113 5.73 3.73 -25.16
N THR A 114 6.95 4.23 -25.06
CA THR A 114 8.01 3.79 -25.98
C THR A 114 8.35 2.32 -25.70
N ASP A 115 9.00 1.66 -26.67
CA ASP A 115 9.48 0.27 -26.50
C ASP A 115 10.44 0.14 -25.31
N GLU A 116 11.23 1.18 -25.06
CA GLU A 116 12.18 1.27 -23.94
C GLU A 116 11.43 1.41 -22.61
N GLU A 117 10.51 2.38 -22.50
CA GLU A 117 9.67 2.56 -21.31
C GLU A 117 8.91 1.27 -20.98
N SER A 118 8.31 0.64 -21.99
CA SER A 118 7.59 -0.62 -21.85
C SER A 118 8.50 -1.74 -21.33
N ARG A 119 9.75 -1.81 -21.81
CA ARG A 119 10.73 -2.79 -21.32
C ARG A 119 11.06 -2.53 -19.85
N HIS A 120 11.32 -1.29 -19.46
CA HIS A 120 11.62 -0.95 -18.08
C HIS A 120 10.45 -1.26 -17.14
N TRP A 121 9.22 -0.91 -17.53
CA TRP A 121 8.01 -1.24 -16.79
C TRP A 121 7.79 -2.75 -16.64
N ARG A 122 8.08 -3.56 -17.68
CA ARG A 122 8.09 -5.03 -17.56
C ARG A 122 9.17 -5.54 -16.61
N THR A 123 10.38 -4.98 -16.66
CA THR A 123 11.50 -5.38 -15.76
C THR A 123 11.14 -5.17 -14.29
N ILE A 124 10.40 -4.11 -13.97
CA ILE A 124 9.89 -3.87 -12.62
C ILE A 124 8.50 -4.47 -12.36
N GLY A 125 7.98 -5.27 -13.31
CA GLY A 125 6.76 -6.08 -13.23
C GLY A 125 5.43 -5.31 -13.35
N TRP A 126 5.46 -4.04 -13.74
CA TRP A 126 4.25 -3.21 -13.86
C TRP A 126 3.39 -3.64 -15.04
N LEU A 127 4.04 -3.89 -16.18
CA LEU A 127 3.38 -4.48 -17.35
C LEU A 127 3.56 -5.99 -17.28
N GLU A 128 2.45 -6.71 -17.17
CA GLU A 128 2.42 -8.16 -17.33
C GLU A 128 2.41 -8.49 -18.82
N ASP A 129 3.20 -9.48 -19.24
CA ASP A 129 3.09 -10.00 -20.60
C ASP A 129 1.72 -10.68 -20.72
N GLN A 130 0.80 -10.01 -21.41
CA GLN A 130 -0.61 -10.37 -21.62
C GLN A 130 -0.79 -11.73 -22.31
N VAL A 131 -0.49 -12.82 -21.60
CA VAL A 131 -0.60 -14.20 -22.12
C VAL A 131 -1.48 -15.03 -21.19
N GLY A 132 -2.74 -14.62 -21.03
CA GLY A 132 -3.78 -15.42 -20.38
C GLY A 132 -5.05 -14.62 -20.05
N ASP A 133 -6.22 -15.15 -20.42
CA ASP A 133 -7.56 -14.54 -20.24
C ASP A 133 -8.00 -14.33 -18.77
N GLU A 134 -7.14 -14.66 -17.80
CA GLU A 134 -7.44 -14.53 -16.38
C GLU A 134 -6.47 -13.50 -15.78
N ALA A 135 -6.79 -12.21 -15.99
CA ALA A 135 -6.08 -11.07 -15.40
C ALA A 135 -6.30 -11.05 -13.88
N GLN A 136 -5.69 -12.00 -13.18
CA GLN A 136 -5.50 -11.91 -11.75
C GLN A 136 -4.55 -10.74 -11.55
N LEU A 137 -5.02 -9.66 -10.92
CA LEU A 137 -4.21 -8.53 -10.47
C LEU A 137 -3.20 -9.06 -9.44
N SER A 138 -2.18 -9.74 -9.94
CA SER A 138 -1.19 -10.44 -9.15
C SER A 138 -0.34 -9.36 -8.49
N SER A 139 -0.27 -9.40 -7.16
CA SER A 139 0.53 -8.44 -6.38
C SER A 139 1.94 -8.46 -6.98
N ASN A 140 2.39 -7.34 -7.55
CA ASN A 140 3.72 -7.31 -8.14
C ASN A 140 4.75 -7.26 -6.99
N PRO A 141 5.53 -8.34 -6.78
CA PRO A 141 6.42 -8.45 -5.64
C PRO A 141 7.60 -7.47 -5.73
N THR A 142 7.86 -6.88 -6.89
CA THR A 142 8.97 -5.93 -7.09
C THR A 142 8.70 -4.61 -6.39
N TRP A 143 7.47 -4.09 -6.41
CA TRP A 143 7.10 -2.84 -5.73
C TRP A 143 7.05 -2.97 -4.21
N GLU A 144 6.99 -4.20 -3.71
CA GLU A 144 7.05 -4.48 -2.27
C GLU A 144 8.51 -4.52 -1.77
N LYS A 145 9.50 -4.58 -2.69
CA LYS A 145 10.92 -4.60 -2.32
C LYS A 145 11.44 -3.18 -2.10
N ARG A 146 12.32 -3.06 -1.11
CA ARG A 146 13.21 -1.90 -0.95
C ARG A 146 14.22 -1.85 -2.10
N TRP A 147 14.71 -0.66 -2.43
CA TRP A 147 15.72 -0.44 -3.47
C TRP A 147 16.94 -1.33 -3.30
N ILE A 148 17.43 -1.47 -2.06
CA ILE A 148 18.57 -2.34 -1.73
C ILE A 148 18.33 -3.83 -1.97
N HIS A 149 17.07 -4.25 -2.13
CA HIS A 149 16.66 -5.63 -2.40
C HIS A 149 16.23 -5.85 -3.87
N LEU A 150 16.25 -4.79 -4.68
CA LEU A 150 16.05 -4.89 -6.12
C LEU A 150 17.28 -5.50 -6.77
N GLN A 151 17.07 -6.25 -7.85
CA GLN A 151 18.17 -6.68 -8.70
C GLN A 151 18.76 -5.48 -9.45
N LEU A 152 20.02 -5.57 -9.87
CA LEU A 152 20.70 -4.49 -10.59
C LEU A 152 19.90 -4.03 -11.83
N GLU A 153 19.33 -4.97 -12.58
CA GLU A 153 18.49 -4.67 -13.75
C GLU A 153 17.22 -3.89 -13.37
N GLN A 154 16.62 -4.21 -12.23
CA GLN A 154 15.43 -3.52 -11.72
C GLN A 154 15.77 -2.11 -11.24
N CYS A 155 16.92 -1.94 -10.58
CA CYS A 155 17.43 -0.61 -10.20
C CYS A 155 17.68 0.26 -11.43
N LEU A 156 18.35 -0.27 -12.46
CA LEU A 156 18.63 0.46 -13.69
C LEU A 156 17.32 0.83 -14.41
N ALA A 157 16.39 -0.12 -14.55
CA ALA A 157 15.08 0.16 -15.14
C ALA A 157 14.30 1.22 -14.37
N ALA A 158 14.32 1.17 -13.03
CA ALA A 158 13.70 2.18 -12.19
C ALA A 158 14.38 3.55 -12.36
N GLN A 159 15.71 3.61 -12.47
CA GLN A 159 16.47 4.84 -12.73
C GLN A 159 16.12 5.49 -14.07
N GLU A 160 16.01 4.69 -15.14
CA GLU A 160 15.60 5.18 -16.47
C GLU A 160 14.15 5.71 -16.46
N LEU A 161 13.31 5.18 -15.58
CA LEU A 161 11.95 5.69 -15.34
C LEU A 161 11.91 6.92 -14.41
N GLY A 162 13.06 7.41 -13.94
CA GLY A 162 13.17 8.60 -13.07
C GLY A 162 13.20 8.31 -11.57
N TYR A 163 13.16 7.04 -11.15
CA TYR A 163 13.28 6.69 -9.74
C TYR A 163 14.73 6.80 -9.24
N THR A 164 14.86 7.33 -8.04
CA THR A 164 16.07 7.27 -7.23
C THR A 164 15.81 6.32 -6.07
N GLN A 165 16.85 5.87 -5.36
CA GLN A 165 16.66 5.09 -4.14
C GLN A 165 15.70 5.78 -3.15
N ASN A 166 15.76 7.11 -3.05
CA ASN A 166 14.92 7.87 -2.13
C ASN A 166 13.48 8.07 -2.64
N THR A 167 13.21 7.94 -3.94
CA THR A 167 11.84 8.09 -4.50
C THR A 167 11.16 6.75 -4.80
N TRP A 168 11.94 5.71 -5.10
CA TRP A 168 11.64 4.35 -4.61
C TRP A 168 11.64 4.39 -3.07
N ASP A 169 11.49 3.35 -2.26
CA ASP A 169 11.58 3.40 -0.77
C ASP A 169 10.66 4.39 0.00
N ARG A 170 10.48 5.65 -0.38
CA ARG A 170 9.52 6.64 0.18
C ARG A 170 8.06 6.24 -0.04
N HIS A 171 7.80 5.38 -1.02
CA HIS A 171 6.50 4.70 -1.19
C HIS A 171 6.34 3.48 -0.26
N GLN A 172 7.41 3.03 0.42
CA GLN A 172 7.28 1.98 1.42
C GLN A 172 6.58 2.55 2.64
N TRP A 173 5.53 1.84 3.07
CA TRP A 173 4.76 2.16 4.28
C TRP A 173 5.71 2.60 5.40
N LEU A 174 5.53 3.83 5.91
CA LEU A 174 6.40 4.38 6.96
C LEU A 174 6.29 3.61 8.28
N LEU A 175 5.19 2.85 8.44
CA LEU A 175 4.99 2.03 9.62
C LEU A 175 5.46 0.59 9.37
N PRO A 176 5.84 -0.15 10.42
CA PRO A 176 6.27 -1.53 10.29
C PRO A 176 5.16 -2.44 9.72
N ARG A 177 5.46 -3.16 8.63
CA ARG A 177 4.64 -4.30 8.18
C ARG A 177 4.94 -5.53 9.04
N ASN A 178 3.98 -6.43 9.14
CA ASN A 178 4.06 -7.69 9.88
C ASN A 178 4.45 -7.51 11.36
N THR A 179 4.10 -6.36 11.94
CA THR A 179 4.36 -6.04 13.34
C THR A 179 3.02 -5.92 14.04
N SER A 180 2.79 -6.74 15.06
CA SER A 180 1.57 -6.67 15.86
C SER A 180 1.50 -5.32 16.58
N TRP A 181 0.29 -4.86 16.91
CA TRP A 181 0.12 -3.60 17.61
C TRP A 181 0.96 -3.55 18.90
N LYS A 182 1.07 -4.67 19.63
CA LYS A 182 1.81 -4.74 20.90
C LYS A 182 3.31 -4.50 20.75
N GLU A 183 3.88 -4.85 19.60
CA GLU A 183 5.30 -4.70 19.28
C GLU A 183 5.64 -3.28 18.81
N LEU A 184 4.65 -2.47 18.46
CA LEU A 184 4.87 -1.08 18.09
C LEU A 184 5.41 -0.25 19.27
N PRO A 185 6.36 0.68 19.03
CA PRO A 185 6.79 1.64 20.03
C PRO A 185 5.61 2.40 20.63
N ALA A 186 5.67 2.69 21.94
CA ALA A 186 4.59 3.38 22.64
C ALA A 186 4.19 4.72 22.00
N GLY A 187 5.18 5.48 21.48
CA GLY A 187 4.93 6.73 20.74
C GLY A 187 4.15 6.51 19.45
N VAL A 188 4.49 5.48 18.67
CA VAL A 188 3.79 5.13 17.42
C VAL A 188 2.34 4.75 17.70
N ARG A 189 2.11 3.86 18.68
CA ARG A 189 0.75 3.49 19.11
C ARG A 189 -0.08 4.69 19.55
N GLN A 190 0.53 5.63 20.28
CA GLN A 190 -0.16 6.82 20.74
C GLN A 190 -0.56 7.73 19.58
N ASN A 191 0.32 7.94 18.61
CA ASN A 191 0.00 8.71 17.40
C ASN A 191 -1.09 8.03 16.58
N LEU A 192 -1.03 6.71 16.43
CA LEU A 192 -2.06 5.93 15.75
C LEU A 192 -3.44 6.07 16.43
N ARG A 193 -3.48 6.01 17.77
CA ARG A 193 -4.73 6.27 18.52
C ARG A 193 -5.32 7.67 18.29
N VAL A 194 -4.47 8.68 18.17
CA VAL A 194 -4.91 10.05 17.84
C VAL A 194 -5.53 10.10 16.45
N LEU A 195 -5.00 9.30 15.52
CA LEU A 195 -5.56 9.08 14.19
C LEU A 195 -6.77 8.12 14.20
N SER A 196 -7.32 7.80 15.36
CA SER A 196 -8.46 6.91 15.57
C SER A 196 -8.18 5.43 15.30
N GLU A 197 -6.91 5.02 15.23
CA GLU A 197 -6.56 3.61 15.10
C GLU A 197 -6.55 2.87 16.43
N SER A 198 -7.03 1.64 16.38
CA SER A 198 -7.13 0.72 17.50
C SER A 198 -6.23 -0.49 17.28
N GLU A 199 -5.94 -1.22 18.35
CA GLU A 199 -5.24 -2.51 18.29
C GLU A 199 -5.97 -3.49 17.35
N ALA A 200 -7.30 -3.54 17.43
CA ALA A 200 -8.12 -4.43 16.60
C ALA A 200 -8.08 -4.04 15.12
N SER A 201 -8.16 -2.75 14.78
CA SER A 201 -8.08 -2.31 13.38
C SER A 201 -6.69 -2.56 12.79
N TRP A 202 -5.62 -2.27 13.56
CA TRP A 202 -4.24 -2.54 13.16
C TRP A 202 -3.95 -4.02 12.93
N ASP A 203 -4.26 -4.87 13.91
CA ASP A 203 -3.96 -6.31 13.80
C ASP A 203 -4.80 -6.97 12.71
N LYS A 204 -6.05 -6.52 12.50
CA LYS A 204 -6.89 -6.97 11.38
C LYS A 204 -6.26 -6.60 10.03
N TRP A 205 -5.70 -5.40 9.91
CA TRP A 205 -4.98 -4.97 8.71
C TRP A 205 -3.72 -5.82 8.47
N GLN A 206 -2.92 -6.06 9.53
CA GLN A 206 -1.70 -6.87 9.45
C GLN A 206 -1.96 -8.33 9.07
N ALA A 207 -3.10 -8.90 9.47
CA ALA A 207 -3.47 -10.28 9.17
C ALA A 207 -3.78 -10.55 7.69
N GLY A 208 -3.42 -9.63 6.78
CA GLY A 208 -3.80 -9.70 5.36
C GLY A 208 -5.29 -9.48 5.14
N GLY A 209 -6.01 -9.04 6.18
CA GLY A 209 -7.39 -8.63 6.13
C GLY A 209 -7.54 -7.30 5.39
N ARG A 210 -7.12 -7.25 4.12
CA ARG A 210 -7.70 -6.34 3.12
C ARG A 210 -9.15 -6.77 2.88
N THR A 211 -9.95 -6.81 3.94
CA THR A 211 -11.38 -6.61 3.76
C THR A 211 -11.44 -5.14 3.37
N LEU A 212 -11.38 -4.90 2.06
CA LEU A 212 -11.93 -3.71 1.43
C LEU A 212 -13.39 -3.67 1.89
N THR A 213 -13.64 -3.21 3.10
CA THR A 213 -14.95 -2.77 3.53
C THR A 213 -15.23 -1.64 2.58
N SER A 214 -15.94 -1.99 1.50
CA SER A 214 -16.30 -1.20 0.33
C SER A 214 -15.79 0.23 0.41
N ALA A 215 -14.79 0.55 -0.41
CA ALA A 215 -14.20 1.88 -0.58
C ALA A 215 -15.25 3.02 -0.74
N ALA A 216 -16.52 2.68 -0.96
CA ALA A 216 -17.68 3.55 -0.92
C ALA A 216 -17.88 4.33 0.41
N SER A 217 -17.21 3.99 1.52
CA SER A 217 -17.34 4.74 2.79
C SER A 217 -16.05 5.30 3.39
N CYS A 218 -14.90 5.04 2.75
CA CYS A 218 -13.64 5.65 3.17
C CYS A 218 -13.57 7.08 2.60
N GLU A 219 -14.29 8.03 3.21
CA GLU A 219 -14.10 9.45 2.89
C GLU A 219 -12.64 9.82 3.15
N LEU A 220 -11.87 10.01 2.08
CA LEU A 220 -10.50 10.46 2.11
C LEU A 220 -10.47 11.88 2.69
N ARG A 221 -10.28 12.01 4.00
CA ARG A 221 -10.17 13.32 4.65
C ARG A 221 -8.88 13.99 4.22
N ARG A 222 -9.01 15.21 3.69
CA ARG A 222 -7.85 16.09 3.46
C ARG A 222 -7.12 16.38 4.77
N TRP A 223 -5.83 16.67 4.68
CA TRP A 223 -4.97 17.10 5.78
C TRP A 223 -5.58 18.28 6.54
N SER A 224 -6.14 19.26 5.81
CA SER A 224 -6.83 20.42 6.39
C SER A 224 -8.07 20.06 7.20
N ALA A 225 -8.66 18.88 6.97
CA ALA A 225 -9.79 18.38 7.73
C ALA A 225 -9.36 17.67 9.03
N LEU A 226 -8.06 17.35 9.20
CA LEU A 226 -7.53 16.81 10.45
C LEU A 226 -7.40 17.92 11.50
N SER A 227 -7.65 17.60 12.76
CA SER A 227 -7.33 18.52 13.86
C SER A 227 -5.82 18.74 13.98
N GLU A 228 -5.37 19.85 14.59
CA GLU A 228 -3.93 20.11 14.81
C GLU A 228 -3.23 18.96 15.54
N VAL A 229 -3.93 18.30 16.47
CA VAL A 229 -3.42 17.14 17.21
C VAL A 229 -3.22 15.94 16.28
N GLN A 230 -4.16 15.72 15.35
CA GLN A 230 -4.07 14.67 14.33
C GLN A 230 -2.97 14.96 13.32
N GLN A 231 -2.86 16.20 12.83
CA GLN A 231 -1.78 16.61 11.92
C GLN A 231 -0.41 16.40 12.59
N LYS A 232 -0.26 16.79 13.85
CA LYS A 232 0.99 16.58 14.61
C LYS A 232 1.31 15.10 14.81
N ALA A 233 0.29 14.27 15.10
CA ALA A 233 0.46 12.83 15.21
C ALA A 233 0.87 12.22 13.86
N ALA A 234 0.24 12.62 12.76
CA ALA A 234 0.58 12.20 11.41
C ALA A 234 2.02 12.62 11.05
N SER A 235 2.41 13.87 11.33
CA SER A 235 3.80 14.33 11.14
C SER A 235 4.81 13.59 12.00
N ALA A 236 4.47 13.21 13.22
CA ALA A 236 5.32 12.38 14.07
C ALA A 236 5.48 10.94 13.53
N LEU A 237 4.56 10.47 12.69
CA LEU A 237 4.69 9.23 11.92
C LEU A 237 5.37 9.43 10.55
N GLY A 238 5.78 10.66 10.23
CA GLY A 238 6.48 11.02 8.99
C GLY A 238 5.60 11.52 7.85
N PHE A 239 4.31 11.77 8.09
CA PHE A 239 3.40 12.30 7.08
C PHE A 239 3.48 13.83 6.97
N THR A 240 3.45 14.32 5.73
CA THR A 240 3.30 15.73 5.40
C THR A 240 1.96 15.96 4.72
N GLU A 241 1.51 17.22 4.65
CA GLU A 241 0.27 17.59 3.96
C GLU A 241 0.24 17.11 2.51
N THR A 242 1.34 17.32 1.77
CA THR A 242 1.50 16.85 0.39
C THR A 242 1.33 15.33 0.27
N VAL A 243 1.99 14.59 1.17
CA VAL A 243 1.95 13.12 1.23
C VAL A 243 0.56 12.60 1.60
N TRP A 244 -0.18 13.33 2.43
CA TRP A 244 -1.52 12.95 2.89
C TRP A 244 -2.61 13.28 1.87
N ASN A 245 -2.52 14.43 1.20
CA ASN A 245 -3.56 14.93 0.29
C ASN A 245 -3.50 14.34 -1.12
N CYS A 246 -2.44 13.62 -1.47
CA CYS A 246 -2.15 13.23 -2.84
C CYS A 246 -1.79 14.37 -3.80
N GLU A 247 -1.18 15.45 -3.29
CA GLU A 247 -0.84 16.64 -4.08
C GLU A 247 0.67 16.76 -4.38
#